data_AF-A0A7X4D6V2-F1
#
_entry.id   AF-A0A7X4D6V2-F1
#
_cell.length_a   1.000
_cell.length_b   1.000
_cell.length_c   1.000
_cell.angle_alpha   90.00
_cell.angle_beta   90.00
_cell.angle_gamma   90.00
#
_symmetry.space_group_name_H-M   'P 1'
#
loop_
_entity.id
_entity.type
_entity.pdbx_description
1 polymer ?
#
loop_
_entity_poly.entity_id
_entity_poly.type
_entity_poly.pdbx_seq_one_letter_code
_entity_poly.pdbx_strand_id
1 'polypeptide(L)'
;MANPKHIKWLLEGVSAWNARREREDFLPDFAGANIYEEFQKAGKLNKNGYIPLARINLSKANFLGARLCGRSKASGADLRHANLWSANLQDAQLANSRLNSAVLIGARLDNANLLAASLRGAKMASAILHKTQLFQANLTNATLELAYLENANLSCTTLIGTDLTTANLTGTDLTWSRPWKAKLFRDRHPSIRAHKQSKSNKRINCVADLIKACTDLGSQHTDYLLYFRGESANIWELRPSVMRSSQDDKFSLRAKESNMLLDLMSRRPADFGDMASALSQWVLAQHHGLKTRLLDITRNPLVALFSACESDDKPGRLHVFLVPKELVKPFNSDTISIIANFSRLARAEQNLLLGWTGKDIEERECDPQFASIYEHAKGRLYHLIRQEKPFFEEKIDPRDFFRVFVIEPQQSFERIRAQSGAFLISAFHERFERSEILRQNPGIPIYDHYILNVPKAKKKGILDELRMMNITRETLFPGLDEAAHAVTQHHSR
;
A
#
# COMPACT_ATOMS: atom_id res chain seq x y z
N MET A 1 32.58 -10.69 -28.82
CA MET A 1 32.01 -11.26 -30.06
C MET A 1 31.51 -12.65 -29.73
N ALA A 2 30.32 -13.01 -30.20
CA ALA A 2 29.70 -14.31 -29.92
C ALA A 2 30.57 -15.48 -30.39
N ASN A 3 30.48 -16.61 -29.70
CA ASN A 3 31.19 -17.82 -30.08
C ASN A 3 30.48 -18.50 -31.26
N PRO A 4 31.11 -18.61 -32.45
CA PRO A 4 30.46 -19.19 -33.63
C PRO A 4 30.03 -20.65 -33.44
N LYS A 5 30.76 -21.42 -32.62
CA LYS A 5 30.39 -22.82 -32.30
C LYS A 5 29.07 -22.87 -31.55
N HIS A 6 28.86 -21.97 -30.60
CA HIS A 6 27.62 -21.91 -29.81
C HIS A 6 26.42 -21.53 -30.69
N ILE A 7 26.59 -20.61 -31.64
CA ILE A 7 25.54 -20.28 -32.63
C ILE A 7 25.20 -21.51 -33.46
N LYS A 8 26.20 -22.23 -33.98
CA LYS A 8 25.98 -23.45 -34.76
C LYS A 8 25.22 -24.51 -33.95
N TRP A 9 25.60 -24.75 -32.70
CA TRP A 9 24.90 -25.69 -31.82
C TRP A 9 23.47 -25.26 -31.51
N LEU A 10 23.20 -23.95 -31.41
CA LEU A 10 21.86 -23.42 -31.20
C LEU A 10 20.96 -23.66 -32.43
N LEU A 11 21.52 -23.56 -33.64
CA LEU A 11 20.82 -23.80 -34.91
C LEU A 11 20.45 -25.27 -35.16
N GLU A 12 21.09 -26.21 -34.47
CA GLU A 12 20.73 -27.62 -34.51
C GLU A 12 19.42 -27.93 -33.78
N GLY A 13 18.94 -27.00 -32.95
CA GLY A 13 17.63 -27.06 -32.30
C GLY A 13 17.70 -27.34 -30.80
N VAL A 14 16.55 -27.13 -30.14
CA VAL A 14 16.42 -27.17 -28.66
C VAL A 14 16.81 -28.53 -28.08
N SER A 15 16.39 -29.64 -28.70
CA SER A 15 16.68 -30.99 -28.18
C SER A 15 18.17 -31.29 -28.18
N ALA A 16 18.87 -30.97 -29.29
CA ALA A 16 20.31 -31.15 -29.40
C ALA A 16 21.07 -30.24 -28.42
N TRP A 17 20.64 -28.99 -28.28
CA TRP A 17 21.20 -28.05 -27.32
C TRP A 17 21.08 -28.55 -25.88
N ASN A 18 19.88 -28.95 -25.47
CA ASN A 18 19.61 -29.42 -24.12
C ASN A 18 20.40 -30.72 -23.81
N ALA A 19 20.44 -31.67 -24.75
CA ALA A 19 21.24 -32.89 -24.60
C ALA A 19 22.74 -32.61 -24.46
N ARG A 20 23.26 -31.58 -25.14
CA ARG A 20 24.64 -31.13 -24.94
C ARG A 20 24.86 -30.52 -23.56
N ARG A 21 23.93 -29.65 -23.11
CA ARG A 21 23.98 -29.05 -21.76
C ARG A 21 23.96 -30.07 -20.62
N GLU A 22 23.45 -31.27 -20.87
CA GLU A 22 23.46 -32.39 -19.91
C GLU A 22 24.80 -33.15 -19.90
N ARG A 23 25.51 -33.19 -21.03
CA ARG A 23 26.76 -33.96 -21.19
C ARG A 23 28.01 -33.11 -20.94
N GLU A 24 27.95 -31.83 -21.29
CA GLU A 24 29.07 -30.91 -21.30
C GLU A 24 28.73 -29.67 -20.47
N ASP A 25 29.62 -29.32 -19.53
CA ASP A 25 29.53 -28.04 -18.82
C ASP A 25 30.28 -26.98 -19.62
N PHE A 26 29.54 -26.22 -20.42
CA PHE A 26 30.04 -25.06 -21.14
C PHE A 26 29.18 -23.83 -20.86
N LEU A 27 29.81 -22.66 -20.90
CA LEU A 27 29.12 -21.38 -20.76
C LEU A 27 28.72 -20.85 -22.14
N PRO A 28 27.41 -20.78 -22.47
CA PRO A 28 26.98 -20.26 -23.75
C PRO A 28 27.37 -18.79 -23.92
N ASP A 29 27.82 -18.41 -25.10
CA ASP A 29 28.25 -17.04 -25.39
C ASP A 29 27.75 -16.58 -26.75
N PHE A 30 26.84 -15.63 -26.69
CA PHE A 30 26.12 -15.00 -27.78
C PHE A 30 26.27 -13.48 -27.75
N ALA A 31 27.29 -12.95 -27.06
CA ALA A 31 27.47 -11.50 -26.92
C ALA A 31 27.53 -10.76 -28.27
N GLY A 32 26.65 -9.77 -28.41
CA GLY A 32 26.50 -8.95 -29.61
C GLY A 32 25.94 -9.69 -30.83
N ALA A 33 25.57 -10.97 -30.73
CA ALA A 33 25.01 -11.71 -31.85
C ALA A 33 23.62 -11.20 -32.22
N ASN A 34 23.35 -11.15 -33.52
CA ASN A 34 21.99 -11.02 -34.03
C ASN A 34 21.40 -12.42 -34.28
N ILE A 35 20.87 -13.03 -33.22
CA ILE A 35 20.41 -14.42 -33.24
C ILE A 35 19.25 -14.59 -34.23
N TYR A 36 18.41 -13.57 -34.39
CA TYR A 36 17.33 -13.60 -35.36
C TYR A 36 17.83 -13.73 -36.80
N GLU A 37 18.81 -12.92 -37.20
CA GLU A 37 19.40 -13.00 -38.54
C GLU A 37 20.07 -14.36 -38.78
N GLU A 38 20.74 -14.93 -37.78
CA GLU A 38 21.38 -16.24 -37.91
C GLU A 38 20.35 -17.36 -38.15
N PHE A 39 19.22 -17.34 -37.43
CA PHE A 39 18.12 -18.29 -37.68
C PHE A 39 17.41 -18.05 -39.02
N GLN A 40 17.29 -16.79 -39.43
CA GLN A 40 16.71 -16.43 -40.73
C GLN A 40 17.58 -16.94 -41.88
N LYS A 41 18.90 -16.67 -41.84
CA LYS A 41 19.87 -17.15 -42.84
C LYS A 41 19.89 -18.69 -42.93
N ALA A 42 19.75 -19.36 -41.79
CA ALA A 42 19.73 -20.82 -41.73
C ALA A 42 18.37 -21.45 -42.13
N GLY A 43 17.33 -20.65 -42.40
CA GLY A 43 15.99 -21.14 -42.70
C GLY A 43 15.36 -21.93 -41.56
N LYS A 44 15.74 -21.65 -40.30
CA LYS A 44 15.31 -22.39 -39.09
C LYS A 44 14.19 -21.70 -38.31
N LEU A 45 13.54 -20.71 -38.91
CA LEU A 45 12.34 -20.08 -38.35
C LEU A 45 11.13 -21.01 -38.51
N ASN A 46 10.18 -20.95 -37.58
CA ASN A 46 8.93 -21.68 -37.71
C ASN A 46 7.98 -21.00 -38.74
N LYS A 47 6.82 -21.61 -39.00
CA LYS A 47 5.82 -21.13 -39.98
C LYS A 47 5.36 -19.68 -39.75
N ASN A 48 5.44 -19.19 -38.52
CA ASN A 48 5.04 -17.82 -38.16
C ASN A 48 6.25 -16.87 -38.13
N GLY A 49 7.43 -17.33 -38.56
CA GLY A 49 8.68 -16.57 -38.58
C GLY A 49 9.39 -16.47 -37.22
N TYR A 50 9.04 -17.33 -36.24
CA TYR A 50 9.61 -17.32 -34.90
C TYR A 50 10.77 -18.31 -34.73
N ILE A 51 11.78 -17.92 -33.96
CA ILE A 51 12.86 -18.75 -33.43
C ILE A 51 12.25 -19.71 -32.39
N PRO A 52 12.28 -21.03 -32.62
CA PRO A 52 11.69 -22.01 -31.71
C PRO A 52 12.65 -22.31 -30.55
N LEU A 53 12.58 -21.54 -29.46
CA LEU A 53 13.42 -21.69 -28.26
C LEU A 53 12.64 -22.16 -27.03
N ALA A 54 11.48 -22.80 -27.22
CA ALA A 54 10.63 -23.19 -26.10
C ALA A 54 11.34 -24.25 -25.24
N ARG A 55 11.36 -24.04 -23.91
CA ARG A 55 12.00 -24.94 -22.93
C ARG A 55 13.51 -25.19 -23.12
N ILE A 56 14.21 -24.29 -23.82
CA ILE A 56 15.66 -24.39 -23.99
C ILE A 56 16.42 -24.06 -22.69
N ASN A 57 17.53 -24.74 -22.43
CA ASN A 57 18.43 -24.46 -21.31
C ASN A 57 19.53 -23.45 -21.70
N LEU A 58 19.24 -22.16 -21.55
CA LEU A 58 20.17 -21.04 -21.74
C LEU A 58 20.67 -20.48 -20.40
N SER A 59 20.66 -21.29 -19.33
CA SER A 59 21.15 -20.86 -18.02
C SER A 59 22.63 -20.46 -18.12
N LYS A 60 23.01 -19.39 -17.42
CA LYS A 60 24.34 -18.77 -17.42
C LYS A 60 24.83 -18.26 -18.80
N ALA A 61 23.97 -18.22 -19.81
CA ALA A 61 24.35 -17.76 -21.14
C ALA A 61 24.68 -16.26 -21.15
N ASN A 62 25.70 -15.89 -21.91
CA ASN A 62 26.06 -14.50 -22.17
C ASN A 62 25.36 -13.97 -23.43
N PHE A 63 24.43 -13.04 -23.25
CA PHE A 63 23.67 -12.33 -24.28
C PHE A 63 23.91 -10.82 -24.24
N LEU A 64 25.06 -10.38 -23.71
CA LEU A 64 25.44 -8.96 -23.65
C LEU A 64 25.23 -8.28 -25.01
N GLY A 65 24.33 -7.30 -25.09
CA GLY A 65 24.00 -6.57 -26.32
C GLY A 65 23.44 -7.42 -27.46
N ALA A 66 23.07 -8.69 -27.20
CA ALA A 66 22.55 -9.58 -28.22
C ALA A 66 21.16 -9.14 -28.68
N ARG A 67 20.82 -9.40 -29.94
CA ARG A 67 19.52 -9.11 -30.52
C ARG A 67 18.72 -10.40 -30.66
N LEU A 68 17.74 -10.54 -29.79
CA LEU A 68 16.68 -11.55 -29.78
C LEU A 68 15.34 -10.83 -30.04
N CYS A 69 15.22 -10.18 -31.21
CA CYS A 69 14.00 -9.41 -31.52
C CYS A 69 12.78 -10.30 -31.71
N GLY A 70 11.59 -9.66 -31.63
CA GLY A 70 10.16 -10.03 -31.48
C GLY A 70 9.56 -11.30 -32.06
N ARG A 71 10.41 -12.24 -32.39
CA ARG A 71 10.10 -13.51 -32.97
C ARG A 71 10.78 -14.65 -32.21
N SER A 72 11.31 -14.46 -31.00
CA SER A 72 11.77 -15.59 -30.19
C SER A 72 10.63 -16.21 -29.38
N LYS A 73 10.28 -17.47 -29.68
CA LYS A 73 9.35 -18.27 -28.87
C LYS A 73 10.12 -19.05 -27.81
N ALA A 74 10.42 -18.40 -26.69
CA ALA A 74 11.24 -18.91 -25.60
C ALA A 74 10.40 -19.25 -24.34
N SER A 75 9.15 -19.66 -24.54
CA SER A 75 8.26 -20.02 -23.43
C SER A 75 8.84 -21.20 -22.64
N GLY A 76 8.88 -21.07 -21.32
CA GLY A 76 9.47 -22.07 -20.43
C GLY A 76 11.00 -22.21 -20.54
N ALA A 77 11.71 -21.31 -21.24
CA ALA A 77 13.16 -21.35 -21.31
C ALA A 77 13.80 -21.13 -19.93
N ASP A 78 14.92 -21.79 -19.69
CA ASP A 78 15.76 -21.56 -18.51
C ASP A 78 16.86 -20.55 -18.87
N LEU A 79 16.76 -19.35 -18.32
CA LEU A 79 17.68 -18.23 -18.46
C LEU A 79 18.23 -17.81 -17.08
N ARG A 80 18.23 -18.72 -16.09
CA ARG A 80 18.76 -18.43 -14.76
C ARG A 80 20.22 -18.00 -14.86
N HIS A 81 20.57 -16.92 -14.16
CA HIS A 81 21.91 -16.32 -14.18
C HIS A 81 22.42 -15.88 -15.56
N ALA A 82 21.56 -15.77 -16.58
CA ALA A 82 21.98 -15.30 -17.90
C ALA A 82 22.35 -13.80 -17.85
N ASN A 83 23.36 -13.40 -18.63
CA ASN A 83 23.73 -12.01 -18.81
C ASN A 83 23.04 -11.45 -20.06
N LEU A 84 21.90 -10.78 -19.88
CA LEU A 84 21.09 -10.12 -20.91
C LEU A 84 21.27 -8.59 -20.87
N TRP A 85 22.40 -8.09 -20.36
CA TRP A 85 22.68 -6.66 -20.27
C TRP A 85 22.57 -6.00 -21.66
N SER A 86 21.73 -4.96 -21.76
CA SER A 86 21.41 -4.24 -23.00
C SER A 86 20.97 -5.15 -24.16
N ALA A 87 20.50 -6.37 -23.87
CA ALA A 87 19.95 -7.25 -24.90
C ALA A 87 18.63 -6.68 -25.43
N ASN A 88 18.36 -6.88 -26.72
CA ASN A 88 17.09 -6.56 -27.31
C ASN A 88 16.20 -7.81 -27.31
N LEU A 89 15.17 -7.80 -26.46
CA LEU A 89 14.14 -8.82 -26.25
C LEU A 89 12.73 -8.26 -26.56
N GLN A 90 12.64 -7.19 -27.35
CA GLN A 90 11.37 -6.59 -27.75
C GLN A 90 10.46 -7.66 -28.38
N ASP A 91 9.18 -7.69 -27.99
CA ASP A 91 8.13 -8.67 -28.34
C ASP A 91 8.47 -10.16 -28.09
N ALA A 92 9.51 -10.46 -27.31
CA ALA A 92 9.90 -11.84 -26.99
C ALA A 92 8.80 -12.59 -26.21
N GLN A 93 8.59 -13.86 -26.56
CA GLN A 93 7.62 -14.73 -25.87
C GLN A 93 8.33 -15.56 -24.80
N LEU A 94 8.37 -15.05 -23.57
CA LEU A 94 9.08 -15.58 -22.41
C LEU A 94 8.14 -16.10 -21.31
N ALA A 95 6.87 -16.37 -21.63
CA ALA A 95 5.90 -16.89 -20.67
C ALA A 95 6.41 -18.17 -19.99
N ASN A 96 6.23 -18.27 -18.67
CA ASN A 96 6.71 -19.37 -17.81
C ASN A 96 8.23 -19.58 -17.80
N SER A 97 9.03 -18.64 -18.31
CA SER A 97 10.50 -18.76 -18.30
C SER A 97 11.09 -18.56 -16.91
N ARG A 98 12.30 -19.09 -16.69
CA ARG A 98 13.07 -18.93 -15.45
C ARG A 98 14.21 -17.95 -15.68
N LEU A 99 14.09 -16.75 -15.16
CA LEU A 99 15.05 -15.63 -15.25
C LEU A 99 15.64 -15.29 -13.88
N ASN A 100 15.63 -16.23 -12.94
CA ASN A 100 16.12 -16.02 -11.58
C ASN A 100 17.58 -15.53 -11.62
N SER A 101 17.85 -14.43 -10.93
CA SER A 101 19.17 -13.79 -10.88
C SER A 101 19.78 -13.45 -12.25
N ALA A 102 18.98 -13.32 -13.31
CA ALA A 102 19.45 -12.84 -14.61
C ALA A 102 19.81 -11.35 -14.57
N VAL A 103 20.78 -10.93 -15.38
CA VAL A 103 21.18 -9.53 -15.53
C VAL A 103 20.53 -8.96 -16.78
N LEU A 104 19.54 -8.09 -16.61
CA LEU A 104 18.71 -7.46 -17.64
C LEU A 104 18.86 -5.93 -17.62
N ILE A 105 19.97 -5.42 -17.09
CA ILE A 105 20.24 -3.99 -16.95
C ILE A 105 20.21 -3.34 -18.35
N GLY A 106 19.37 -2.32 -18.52
CA GLY A 106 19.19 -1.63 -19.81
C GLY A 106 18.62 -2.51 -20.94
N ALA A 107 18.12 -3.72 -20.65
CA ALA A 107 17.54 -4.59 -21.66
C ALA A 107 16.23 -4.01 -22.20
N ARG A 108 15.95 -4.24 -23.49
CA ARG A 108 14.68 -3.83 -24.13
C ARG A 108 13.72 -4.99 -24.13
N LEU A 109 12.59 -4.84 -23.44
CA LEU A 109 11.53 -5.82 -23.27
C LEU A 109 10.17 -5.25 -23.69
N ASP A 110 10.16 -4.19 -24.52
CA ASP A 110 8.92 -3.58 -25.03
C ASP A 110 7.96 -4.65 -25.59
N ASN A 111 6.71 -4.66 -25.12
CA ASN A 111 5.66 -5.65 -25.43
C ASN A 111 6.04 -7.13 -25.21
N ALA A 112 7.11 -7.44 -24.48
CA ALA A 112 7.47 -8.83 -24.21
C ALA A 112 6.40 -9.51 -23.34
N ASN A 113 6.26 -10.82 -23.53
CA ASN A 113 5.35 -11.65 -22.75
C ASN A 113 6.14 -12.42 -21.68
N LEU A 114 6.08 -11.98 -20.44
CA LEU A 114 6.69 -12.58 -19.25
C LEU A 114 5.62 -13.16 -18.31
N LEU A 115 4.45 -13.54 -18.83
CA LEU A 115 3.37 -14.14 -18.06
C LEU A 115 3.88 -15.33 -17.23
N ALA A 116 3.63 -15.29 -15.92
CA ALA A 116 4.07 -16.29 -14.94
C ALA A 116 5.59 -16.61 -14.98
N ALA A 117 6.43 -15.69 -15.46
CA ALA A 117 7.88 -15.86 -15.44
C ALA A 117 8.46 -15.70 -14.02
N SER A 118 9.51 -16.45 -13.71
CA SER A 118 10.25 -16.29 -12.45
C SER A 118 11.43 -15.32 -12.66
N LEU A 119 11.34 -14.13 -12.09
CA LEU A 119 12.35 -13.05 -12.13
C LEU A 119 12.97 -12.82 -10.73
N ARG A 120 12.93 -13.83 -9.85
CA ARG A 120 13.44 -13.72 -8.48
C ARG A 120 14.91 -13.27 -8.47
N GLY A 121 15.21 -12.15 -7.82
CA GLY A 121 16.54 -11.58 -7.74
C GLY A 121 17.11 -11.05 -9.08
N ALA A 122 16.29 -10.92 -10.13
CA ALA A 122 16.74 -10.40 -11.42
C ALA A 122 17.16 -8.92 -11.30
N LYS A 123 18.21 -8.55 -12.04
CA LYS A 123 18.72 -7.17 -12.10
C LYS A 123 18.21 -6.48 -13.35
N MET A 124 17.22 -5.61 -13.23
CA MET A 124 16.53 -4.94 -14.34
C MET A 124 16.60 -3.41 -14.23
N ALA A 125 17.65 -2.88 -13.59
CA ALA A 125 17.85 -1.44 -13.51
C ALA A 125 17.88 -0.81 -14.91
N SER A 126 17.16 0.30 -15.09
CA SER A 126 17.00 0.99 -16.39
C SER A 126 16.45 0.12 -17.53
N ALA A 127 15.85 -1.04 -17.24
CA ALA A 127 15.23 -1.87 -18.27
C ALA A 127 14.01 -1.14 -18.89
N ILE A 128 13.83 -1.35 -20.20
CA ILE A 128 12.75 -0.76 -20.96
C ILE A 128 11.63 -1.80 -21.07
N LEU A 129 10.53 -1.60 -20.35
CA LEU A 129 9.44 -2.56 -20.15
C LEU A 129 8.07 -1.99 -20.59
N HIS A 130 8.02 -1.02 -21.50
CA HIS A 130 6.76 -0.46 -21.98
C HIS A 130 5.79 -1.56 -22.46
N LYS A 131 4.55 -1.54 -21.97
CA LYS A 131 3.49 -2.51 -22.35
C LYS A 131 3.83 -3.99 -22.12
N THR A 132 4.86 -4.29 -21.33
CA THR A 132 5.26 -5.67 -21.02
C THR A 132 4.17 -6.39 -20.25
N GLN A 133 3.92 -7.66 -20.59
CA GLN A 133 2.98 -8.51 -19.85
C GLN A 133 3.74 -9.27 -18.76
N LEU A 134 3.57 -8.84 -17.51
CA LEU A 134 4.16 -9.47 -16.31
C LEU A 134 3.10 -10.14 -15.44
N PHE A 135 1.87 -10.37 -15.94
CA PHE A 135 0.80 -11.00 -15.17
C PHE A 135 1.27 -12.28 -14.46
N GLN A 136 1.05 -12.36 -13.15
CA GLN A 136 1.49 -13.47 -12.29
C GLN A 136 3.01 -13.74 -12.25
N ALA A 137 3.85 -12.83 -12.75
CA ALA A 137 5.30 -12.98 -12.65
C ALA A 137 5.77 -12.83 -11.18
N ASN A 138 6.86 -13.53 -10.85
CA ASN A 138 7.49 -13.45 -9.53
C ASN A 138 8.74 -12.56 -9.60
N LEU A 139 8.64 -11.36 -9.05
CA LEU A 139 9.69 -10.33 -9.02
C LEU A 139 10.34 -10.21 -7.63
N THR A 140 10.21 -11.24 -6.78
CA THR A 140 10.74 -11.23 -5.41
C THR A 140 12.22 -10.84 -5.39
N ASN A 141 12.57 -9.81 -4.62
CA ASN A 141 13.93 -9.25 -4.50
C ASN A 141 14.57 -8.81 -5.84
N ALA A 142 13.78 -8.59 -6.90
CA ALA A 142 14.27 -8.01 -8.15
C ALA A 142 14.56 -6.52 -8.01
N THR A 143 15.44 -5.99 -8.87
CA THR A 143 15.75 -4.55 -8.92
C THR A 143 15.27 -3.96 -10.24
N LEU A 144 14.38 -2.97 -10.17
CA LEU A 144 13.79 -2.22 -11.29
C LEU A 144 14.01 -0.71 -11.12
N GLU A 145 15.08 -0.32 -10.44
CA GLU A 145 15.46 1.08 -10.29
C GLU A 145 15.56 1.75 -11.67
N LEU A 146 14.95 2.92 -11.85
CA LEU A 146 14.88 3.66 -13.11
C LEU A 146 14.27 2.89 -14.31
N ALA A 147 13.54 1.79 -14.07
CA ALA A 147 12.90 1.04 -15.15
C ALA A 147 11.69 1.79 -15.74
N TYR A 148 11.46 1.59 -17.03
CA TYR A 148 10.35 2.19 -17.79
C TYR A 148 9.20 1.19 -17.90
N LEU A 149 8.18 1.31 -17.04
CA LEU A 149 7.08 0.37 -16.88
C LEU A 149 5.74 0.91 -17.42
N GLU A 150 5.78 1.91 -18.29
CA GLU A 150 4.58 2.60 -18.74
C GLU A 150 3.63 1.63 -19.45
N ASN A 151 2.38 1.60 -18.98
CA ASN A 151 1.33 0.68 -19.44
C ASN A 151 1.69 -0.82 -19.33
N ALA A 152 2.70 -1.19 -18.52
CA ALA A 152 3.00 -2.58 -18.24
C ALA A 152 1.91 -3.21 -17.36
N ASN A 153 1.68 -4.51 -17.55
CA ASN A 153 0.72 -5.27 -16.75
C ASN A 153 1.46 -6.05 -15.65
N LEU A 154 1.46 -5.51 -14.43
CA LEU A 154 1.97 -6.15 -13.21
C LEU A 154 0.85 -6.71 -12.32
N SER A 155 -0.36 -6.92 -12.86
CA SER A 155 -1.44 -7.46 -12.06
C SER A 155 -1.12 -8.89 -11.57
N CYS A 156 -1.53 -9.19 -10.35
CA CYS A 156 -1.26 -10.45 -9.66
C CYS A 156 0.23 -10.82 -9.52
N THR A 157 1.16 -9.87 -9.65
CA THR A 157 2.61 -10.13 -9.49
C THR A 157 3.04 -10.25 -8.02
N THR A 158 4.05 -11.08 -7.75
CA THR A 158 4.74 -11.04 -6.45
C THR A 158 5.84 -9.99 -6.51
N LEU A 159 5.70 -8.89 -5.77
CA LEU A 159 6.65 -7.77 -5.69
C LEU A 159 7.42 -7.74 -4.35
N ILE A 160 7.53 -8.88 -3.68
CA ILE A 160 8.08 -8.94 -2.32
C ILE A 160 9.55 -8.49 -2.31
N GLY A 161 9.88 -7.45 -1.56
CA GLY A 161 11.25 -6.91 -1.49
C GLY A 161 11.75 -6.31 -2.82
N THR A 162 10.89 -6.12 -3.81
CA THR A 162 11.26 -5.58 -5.12
C THR A 162 11.61 -4.09 -5.01
N ASP A 163 12.71 -3.68 -5.63
CA ASP A 163 13.08 -2.28 -5.71
C ASP A 163 12.50 -1.65 -6.99
N LEU A 164 11.44 -0.85 -6.84
CA LEU A 164 10.83 -0.04 -7.91
C LEU A 164 11.09 1.46 -7.66
N THR A 165 12.12 1.81 -6.87
CA THR A 165 12.52 3.21 -6.69
C THR A 165 12.76 3.85 -8.04
N THR A 166 12.34 5.11 -8.19
CA THR A 166 12.50 5.91 -9.40
C THR A 166 11.90 5.35 -10.71
N ALA A 167 11.27 4.17 -10.69
CA ALA A 167 10.66 3.55 -11.87
C ALA A 167 9.46 4.38 -12.39
N ASN A 168 9.27 4.39 -13.71
CA ASN A 168 8.10 5.03 -14.31
C ASN A 168 6.91 4.07 -14.32
N LEU A 169 6.01 4.22 -13.34
CA LEU A 169 4.79 3.41 -13.19
C LEU A 169 3.55 4.02 -13.87
N THR A 170 3.72 4.91 -14.84
CA THR A 170 2.60 5.61 -15.49
C THR A 170 1.71 4.62 -16.26
N GLY A 171 0.44 4.52 -15.88
CA GLY A 171 -0.52 3.58 -16.50
C GLY A 171 -0.23 2.10 -16.20
N THR A 172 0.71 1.79 -15.31
CA THR A 172 1.02 0.42 -14.92
C THR A 172 -0.14 -0.18 -14.12
N ASP A 173 -0.57 -1.38 -14.48
CA ASP A 173 -1.57 -2.11 -13.70
C ASP A 173 -0.88 -2.88 -12.57
N LEU A 174 -1.14 -2.48 -11.32
CA LEU A 174 -0.64 -3.13 -10.11
C LEU A 174 -1.71 -3.97 -9.41
N THR A 175 -2.88 -4.14 -10.02
CA THR A 175 -4.04 -4.79 -9.40
C THR A 175 -3.67 -6.15 -8.83
N TRP A 176 -3.93 -6.37 -7.54
CA TRP A 176 -3.57 -7.61 -6.84
C TRP A 176 -2.08 -7.99 -6.85
N SER A 177 -1.18 -7.07 -7.17
CA SER A 177 0.23 -7.31 -6.88
C SER A 177 0.45 -7.41 -5.37
N ARG A 178 1.49 -8.15 -4.96
CA ARG A 178 1.88 -8.36 -3.57
C ARG A 178 3.15 -7.60 -3.24
N PRO A 179 3.07 -6.32 -2.87
CA PRO A 179 4.23 -5.45 -2.69
C PRO A 179 4.79 -5.44 -1.27
N TRP A 180 4.74 -6.57 -0.55
CA TRP A 180 5.30 -6.61 0.79
C TRP A 180 6.80 -6.28 0.78
N LYS A 181 7.23 -5.27 1.53
CA LYS A 181 8.60 -4.72 1.50
C LYS A 181 9.07 -4.19 0.14
N ALA A 182 8.17 -4.02 -0.82
CA ALA A 182 8.53 -3.39 -2.09
C ALA A 182 8.83 -1.90 -1.87
N LYS A 183 9.77 -1.37 -2.64
CA LYS A 183 10.03 0.07 -2.72
C LYS A 183 9.27 0.65 -3.91
N LEU A 184 8.04 1.12 -3.72
CA LEU A 184 7.10 1.54 -4.76
C LEU A 184 7.03 3.05 -5.01
N PHE A 185 7.60 3.87 -4.13
CA PHE A 185 7.41 5.31 -4.16
C PHE A 185 8.66 6.02 -4.68
N ARG A 186 8.44 6.81 -5.74
CA ARG A 186 9.47 7.31 -6.64
C ARG A 186 10.50 8.21 -5.94
N ASP A 187 10.07 9.14 -5.09
CA ASP A 187 10.90 10.09 -4.35
C ASP A 187 10.04 10.87 -3.35
N ARG A 188 10.68 11.57 -2.39
CA ARG A 188 9.99 12.47 -1.45
C ARG A 188 9.18 13.51 -2.24
N HIS A 189 7.87 13.56 -2.02
CA HIS A 189 7.04 14.68 -2.50
C HIS A 189 7.76 16.01 -2.12
N PRO A 190 7.83 17.03 -2.99
CA PRO A 190 8.67 18.22 -2.79
C PRO A 190 8.43 18.97 -1.45
N SER A 191 7.26 18.79 -0.86
CA SER A 191 6.91 19.32 0.46
C SER A 191 7.27 18.40 1.65
N ILE A 192 7.68 17.15 1.42
CA ILE A 192 8.28 16.25 2.41
C ILE A 192 9.76 16.62 2.57
N ARG A 193 10.02 17.82 3.12
CA ARG A 193 11.30 18.08 3.78
C ARG A 193 11.42 17.06 4.91
N ALA A 194 12.60 16.46 5.03
CA ALA A 194 12.91 15.37 5.97
C ALA A 194 12.06 15.42 7.23
N HIS A 195 11.39 14.29 7.55
CA HIS A 195 10.66 14.06 8.80
C HIS A 195 11.49 14.53 10.00
N LYS A 196 11.40 15.81 10.32
CA LYS A 196 11.48 16.26 11.68
C LYS A 196 10.04 16.16 12.10
N GLN A 197 9.74 15.26 13.04
CA GLN A 197 8.79 15.67 14.07
C GLN A 197 9.27 17.04 14.49
N SER A 198 8.66 18.09 13.93
CA SER A 198 8.89 19.43 14.42
C SER A 198 8.22 19.39 15.77
N LYS A 199 9.01 19.02 16.79
CA LYS A 199 8.70 19.29 18.19
C LYS A 199 8.69 20.80 18.32
N SER A 200 7.65 21.40 17.75
CA SER A 200 7.24 22.75 18.04
C SER A 200 6.88 22.70 19.51
N ASN A 201 7.80 23.16 20.36
CA ASN A 201 7.54 23.30 21.80
C ASN A 201 6.58 24.48 22.09
N LYS A 202 5.79 24.91 21.09
CA LYS A 202 4.78 25.96 21.22
C LYS A 202 3.78 25.53 22.27
N ARG A 203 3.60 26.41 23.26
CA ARG A 203 2.64 26.26 24.35
C ARG A 203 1.40 27.05 24.00
N ILE A 204 0.23 26.47 24.25
CA ILE A 204 -1.06 27.14 24.10
C ILE A 204 -1.53 27.54 25.49
N ASN A 205 -1.56 28.85 25.77
CA ASN A 205 -1.98 29.38 27.06
C ASN A 205 -3.42 29.91 27.04
N CYS A 206 -3.94 30.27 25.87
CA CYS A 206 -5.30 30.74 25.63
C CYS A 206 -5.77 30.33 24.22
N VAL A 207 -7.05 30.57 23.90
CA VAL A 207 -7.62 30.28 22.57
C VAL A 207 -6.95 31.10 21.46
N ALA A 208 -6.54 32.34 21.75
CA ALA A 208 -5.87 33.19 20.77
C ALA A 208 -4.52 32.62 20.31
N ASP A 209 -3.76 32.00 21.22
CA ASP A 209 -2.50 31.32 20.88
C ASP A 209 -2.73 30.20 19.86
N LEU A 210 -3.84 29.46 20.00
CA LEU A 210 -4.21 28.39 19.09
C LEU A 210 -4.58 28.94 17.72
N ILE A 211 -5.45 29.95 17.65
CA ILE A 211 -5.89 30.54 16.38
C ILE A 211 -4.65 31.05 15.62
N LYS A 212 -3.75 31.78 16.30
CA LYS A 212 -2.50 32.25 15.70
C LYS A 212 -1.66 31.10 15.16
N ALA A 213 -1.48 30.04 15.94
CA ALA A 213 -0.71 28.87 15.50
C ALA A 213 -1.33 28.19 14.27
N CYS A 214 -2.66 28.09 14.20
CA CYS A 214 -3.37 27.53 13.06
C CYS A 214 -3.25 28.41 11.80
N THR A 215 -3.37 29.73 11.94
CA THR A 215 -3.21 30.68 10.83
C THR A 215 -1.77 30.67 10.28
N ASP A 216 -0.78 30.64 11.16
CA ASP A 216 0.64 30.53 10.76
C ASP A 216 0.88 29.24 9.96
N LEU A 217 0.33 28.11 10.40
CA LEU A 217 0.50 26.82 9.73
C LEU A 217 -0.29 26.75 8.41
N GLY A 218 -1.52 27.27 8.37
CA GLY A 218 -2.36 27.24 7.17
C GLY A 218 -1.84 28.12 6.03
N SER A 219 -1.30 29.30 6.36
CA SER A 219 -0.75 30.24 5.36
C SER A 219 0.52 29.73 4.68
N GLN A 220 1.28 28.85 5.34
CA GLN A 220 2.51 28.26 4.80
C GLN A 220 2.27 27.08 3.86
N HIS A 221 1.07 26.50 3.85
CA HIS A 221 0.78 25.20 3.21
C HIS A 221 -0.59 25.17 2.49
N THR A 222 -0.69 25.84 1.33
CA THR A 222 -1.96 25.99 0.58
C THR A 222 -2.55 24.69 0.00
N ASP A 223 -1.72 23.68 -0.23
CA ASP A 223 -2.14 22.36 -0.76
C ASP A 223 -2.52 21.35 0.33
N TYR A 224 -2.53 21.81 1.59
CA TYR A 224 -2.81 20.99 2.75
C TYR A 224 -4.11 21.42 3.43
N LEU A 225 -4.70 20.48 4.16
CA LEU A 225 -5.83 20.70 5.03
C LEU A 225 -5.42 20.40 6.47
N LEU A 226 -5.91 21.24 7.40
CA LEU A 226 -5.62 21.11 8.83
C LEU A 226 -6.67 20.24 9.51
N TYR A 227 -6.20 19.24 10.24
CA TYR A 227 -7.01 18.44 11.14
C TYR A 227 -6.38 18.40 12.53
N PHE A 228 -7.21 18.20 13.55
CA PHE A 228 -6.83 18.36 14.94
C PHE A 228 -7.27 17.16 15.77
N ARG A 229 -6.53 16.86 16.83
CA ARG A 229 -6.94 15.92 17.88
C ARG A 229 -6.42 16.36 19.24
N GLY A 230 -7.31 16.44 20.22
CA GLY A 230 -6.95 16.72 21.60
C GLY A 230 -6.67 15.44 22.39
N GLU A 231 -5.66 15.50 23.25
CA GLU A 231 -5.39 14.48 24.26
C GLU A 231 -5.33 15.13 25.63
N SER A 232 -6.20 14.66 26.52
CA SER A 232 -6.30 15.21 27.87
C SER A 232 -5.09 14.87 28.75
N ALA A 233 -4.33 13.83 28.40
CA ALA A 233 -3.10 13.42 29.07
C ALA A 233 -2.00 12.98 28.08
N ASN A 234 -0.76 13.40 28.35
CA ASN A 234 0.46 13.17 27.57
C ASN A 234 0.90 11.68 27.41
N ILE A 235 0.11 10.70 27.84
CA ILE A 235 0.55 9.31 28.00
C ILE A 235 0.14 8.43 26.80
N TRP A 236 -0.79 8.89 25.97
CA TRP A 236 -1.39 8.05 24.94
C TRP A 236 -0.54 8.02 23.67
N GLU A 237 -0.31 6.82 23.12
CA GLU A 237 0.21 6.70 21.77
C GLU A 237 -0.90 7.03 20.77
N LEU A 238 -0.57 7.84 19.76
CA LEU A 238 -1.46 8.17 18.64
C LEU A 238 -1.66 6.94 17.74
N ARG A 239 -2.46 5.99 18.22
CA ARG A 239 -2.82 4.74 17.56
C ARG A 239 -4.33 4.52 17.63
N PRO A 240 -4.94 3.82 16.66
CA PRO A 240 -6.33 3.38 16.79
C PRO A 240 -6.55 2.47 17.99
N SER A 241 -7.75 2.49 18.56
CA SER A 241 -8.06 1.79 19.81
C SER A 241 -7.95 0.27 19.71
N VAL A 242 -8.27 -0.32 18.56
CA VAL A 242 -8.11 -1.77 18.32
C VAL A 242 -6.65 -2.22 18.32
N MET A 243 -5.72 -1.29 18.08
CA MET A 243 -4.27 -1.55 17.95
C MET A 243 -3.46 -1.15 19.20
N ARG A 244 -4.15 -0.67 20.24
CA ARG A 244 -3.56 -0.43 21.56
C ARG A 244 -3.66 -1.74 22.35
N SER A 245 -2.79 -2.72 22.06
CA SER A 245 -2.70 -3.96 22.85
C SER A 245 -1.60 -3.88 23.91
N SER A 246 -1.88 -4.56 25.03
CA SER A 246 -1.00 -4.77 26.18
C SER A 246 0.30 -5.48 25.77
N GLN A 247 1.34 -5.42 26.61
CA GLN A 247 2.69 -5.97 26.38
C GLN A 247 2.77 -7.45 25.96
N ASP A 248 1.66 -8.20 26.00
CA ASP A 248 1.55 -9.60 25.57
C ASP A 248 0.74 -9.74 24.26
N ASP A 249 1.44 -10.07 23.16
CA ASP A 249 0.90 -10.27 21.80
C ASP A 249 -0.15 -11.41 21.68
N LYS A 250 -0.34 -12.23 22.72
CA LYS A 250 -1.25 -13.39 22.69
C LYS A 250 -2.75 -13.03 22.57
N PHE A 251 -3.14 -11.80 22.89
CA PHE A 251 -4.55 -11.36 22.86
C PHE A 251 -4.73 -10.03 22.10
N SER A 252 -4.20 -9.95 20.87
CA SER A 252 -4.41 -8.78 20.04
C SER A 252 -5.87 -8.69 19.55
N LEU A 253 -6.60 -7.65 20.01
CA LEU A 253 -7.94 -7.33 19.53
C LEU A 253 -7.96 -7.09 18.00
N ARG A 254 -6.82 -6.70 17.43
CA ARG A 254 -6.61 -6.55 15.97
C ARG A 254 -6.99 -7.80 15.19
N ALA A 255 -6.60 -8.98 15.67
CA ALA A 255 -6.90 -10.24 14.98
C ALA A 255 -8.39 -10.60 15.03
N LYS A 256 -9.15 -10.00 15.96
CA LYS A 256 -10.57 -10.24 16.19
C LYS A 256 -11.46 -9.10 15.70
N GLU A 257 -10.90 -8.06 15.07
CA GLU A 257 -11.64 -6.85 14.65
C GLU A 257 -12.86 -7.19 13.79
N SER A 258 -12.71 -8.06 12.79
CA SER A 258 -13.80 -8.54 11.93
C SER A 258 -14.92 -9.22 12.74
N ASN A 259 -14.54 -10.08 13.69
CA ASN A 259 -15.48 -10.84 14.51
C ASN A 259 -16.20 -9.95 15.51
N MET A 260 -15.54 -8.91 16.02
CA MET A 260 -16.14 -7.94 16.93
C MET A 260 -17.27 -7.17 16.27
N LEU A 261 -17.09 -6.73 15.01
CA LEU A 261 -18.16 -6.07 14.27
C LEU A 261 -19.32 -7.03 14.01
N LEU A 262 -19.02 -8.26 13.56
CA LEU A 262 -20.05 -9.27 13.32
C LEU A 262 -20.87 -9.58 14.58
N ASP A 263 -20.22 -9.78 15.74
CA ASP A 263 -20.91 -10.03 17.01
C ASP A 263 -21.80 -8.85 17.42
N LEU A 264 -21.33 -7.60 17.23
CA LEU A 264 -22.14 -6.42 17.49
C LEU A 264 -23.38 -6.36 16.58
N MET A 265 -23.21 -6.63 15.28
CA MET A 265 -24.30 -6.66 14.31
C MET A 265 -25.32 -7.77 14.63
N SER A 266 -24.87 -8.94 15.09
CA SER A 266 -25.75 -10.03 15.50
C SER A 266 -26.56 -9.71 16.75
N ARG A 267 -26.03 -8.91 17.67
CA ARG A 267 -26.72 -8.51 18.91
C ARG A 267 -27.70 -7.35 18.71
N ARG A 268 -27.45 -6.50 17.72
CA ARG A 268 -28.23 -5.27 17.44
C ARG A 268 -28.56 -5.11 15.95
N PRO A 269 -29.22 -6.09 15.30
CA PRO A 269 -29.42 -6.06 13.85
C PRO A 269 -30.22 -4.84 13.37
N ALA A 270 -31.17 -4.35 14.17
CA ALA A 270 -31.99 -3.18 13.85
C ALA A 270 -31.14 -1.90 13.68
N ASP A 271 -30.07 -1.73 14.45
CA ASP A 271 -29.22 -0.53 14.41
C ASP A 271 -28.35 -0.49 13.13
N PHE A 272 -28.17 -1.63 12.45
CA PHE A 272 -27.35 -1.77 11.23
C PHE A 272 -28.17 -2.02 9.95
N GLY A 273 -29.48 -2.26 10.06
CA GLY A 273 -30.32 -2.75 8.95
C GLY A 273 -30.29 -1.88 7.70
N ASP A 274 -30.26 -0.56 7.86
CA ASP A 274 -30.29 0.40 6.74
C ASP A 274 -28.88 0.79 6.24
N MET A 275 -27.82 0.28 6.87
CA MET A 275 -26.45 0.70 6.57
C MET A 275 -25.81 -0.14 5.46
N ALA A 276 -25.87 0.37 4.23
CA ALA A 276 -25.23 -0.26 3.07
C ALA A 276 -23.69 -0.18 3.09
N SER A 277 -23.10 0.88 3.64
CA SER A 277 -21.64 1.07 3.63
C SER A 277 -20.94 0.44 4.82
N ALA A 278 -19.87 -0.32 4.54
CA ALA A 278 -19.02 -0.88 5.58
C ALA A 278 -18.41 0.20 6.48
N LEU A 279 -18.07 1.37 5.92
CA LEU A 279 -17.56 2.49 6.72
C LEU A 279 -18.58 2.96 7.75
N SER A 280 -19.85 3.14 7.34
CA SER A 280 -20.90 3.59 8.25
C SER A 280 -21.12 2.62 9.41
N GLN A 281 -21.03 1.32 9.15
CA GLN A 281 -21.10 0.28 10.18
C GLN A 281 -19.94 0.41 11.18
N TRP A 282 -18.70 0.64 10.71
CA TRP A 282 -17.55 0.87 11.58
C TRP A 282 -17.66 2.16 12.39
N VAL A 283 -18.14 3.24 11.78
CA VAL A 283 -18.34 4.53 12.44
C VAL A 283 -19.40 4.43 13.54
N LEU A 284 -20.54 3.78 13.26
CA LEU A 284 -21.56 3.51 14.27
C LEU A 284 -20.99 2.66 15.41
N ALA A 285 -20.27 1.59 15.10
CA ALA A 285 -19.68 0.74 16.12
C ALA A 285 -18.70 1.51 17.03
N GLN A 286 -17.84 2.36 16.46
CA GLN A 286 -16.94 3.24 17.21
C GLN A 286 -17.70 4.24 18.08
N HIS A 287 -18.79 4.81 17.56
CA HIS A 287 -19.63 5.75 18.30
C HIS A 287 -20.13 5.15 19.63
N HIS A 288 -20.49 3.86 19.61
CA HIS A 288 -20.94 3.09 20.77
C HIS A 288 -19.81 2.39 21.53
N GLY A 289 -18.55 2.79 21.31
CA GLY A 289 -17.41 2.37 22.12
C GLY A 289 -16.74 1.05 21.66
N LEU A 290 -17.12 0.49 20.51
CA LEU A 290 -16.36 -0.62 19.94
C LEU A 290 -14.95 -0.14 19.59
N LYS A 291 -13.93 -0.91 19.98
CA LYS A 291 -12.55 -0.61 19.61
C LYS A 291 -12.34 -0.90 18.13
N THR A 292 -12.04 0.11 17.33
CA THR A 292 -11.83 -0.02 15.87
C THR A 292 -10.48 0.57 15.43
N ARG A 293 -10.16 0.39 14.15
CA ARG A 293 -9.02 1.03 13.48
C ARG A 293 -9.22 2.50 13.12
N LEU A 294 -10.41 3.05 13.24
CA LEU A 294 -10.66 4.48 12.98
C LEU A 294 -10.05 5.31 14.10
N LEU A 295 -9.39 6.41 13.74
CA LEU A 295 -8.85 7.36 14.71
C LEU A 295 -9.54 8.71 14.54
N ASP A 296 -10.25 9.16 15.58
CA ASP A 296 -11.01 10.41 15.53
C ASP A 296 -10.08 11.62 15.38
N ILE A 297 -10.44 12.49 14.46
CA ILE A 297 -9.85 13.81 14.27
C ILE A 297 -10.98 14.80 14.01
N THR A 298 -10.71 16.08 14.02
CA THR A 298 -11.71 17.12 13.76
C THR A 298 -11.12 18.22 12.90
N ARG A 299 -11.96 18.85 12.07
CA ARG A 299 -11.59 20.10 11.38
C ARG A 299 -11.65 21.32 12.29
N ASN A 300 -12.33 21.22 13.43
CA ASN A 300 -12.49 22.32 14.36
C ASN A 300 -11.37 22.30 15.43
N PRO A 301 -10.41 23.24 15.40
CA PRO A 301 -9.31 23.27 16.36
C PRO A 301 -9.78 23.47 17.80
N LEU A 302 -10.91 24.15 18.01
CA LEU A 302 -11.46 24.44 19.32
C LEU A 302 -12.06 23.19 19.98
N VAL A 303 -12.70 22.32 19.21
CA VAL A 303 -13.19 21.01 19.68
C VAL A 303 -12.02 20.15 20.16
N ALA A 304 -10.93 20.13 19.40
CA ALA A 304 -9.72 19.42 19.81
C ALA A 304 -9.07 20.06 21.04
N LEU A 305 -9.08 21.40 21.16
CA LEU A 305 -8.58 22.08 22.36
C LEU A 305 -9.40 21.73 23.61
N PHE A 306 -10.72 21.66 23.47
CA PHE A 306 -11.62 21.20 24.53
C PHE A 306 -11.22 19.80 25.02
N SER A 307 -11.08 18.83 24.11
CA SER A 307 -10.64 17.47 24.46
C SER A 307 -9.24 17.42 25.11
N ALA A 308 -8.34 18.34 24.76
CA ALA A 308 -7.03 18.44 25.42
C ALA A 308 -7.12 18.97 26.87
N CYS A 309 -8.18 19.71 27.19
CA CYS A 309 -8.40 20.34 28.49
C CYS A 309 -9.32 19.54 29.42
N GLU A 310 -9.99 18.48 28.95
CA GLU A 310 -10.98 17.72 29.75
C GLU A 310 -10.48 17.10 31.06
N SER A 311 -9.17 16.84 31.21
CA SER A 311 -8.61 16.32 32.47
C SER A 311 -7.84 17.39 33.24
N ASP A 312 -8.07 17.46 34.55
CA ASP A 312 -7.45 18.47 35.41
C ASP A 312 -6.04 18.08 35.89
N ASP A 313 -5.68 16.80 35.86
CA ASP A 313 -4.51 16.32 36.60
C ASP A 313 -3.19 16.41 35.84
N LYS A 314 -3.23 16.40 34.50
CA LYS A 314 -2.04 16.25 33.64
C LYS A 314 -2.00 17.30 32.53
N PRO A 315 -0.81 17.68 32.01
CA PRO A 315 -0.72 18.53 30.82
C PRO A 315 -1.41 17.88 29.63
N GLY A 316 -2.14 18.69 28.86
CA GLY A 316 -2.80 18.27 27.64
C GLY A 316 -1.88 18.39 26.42
N ARG A 317 -2.26 17.73 25.34
CA ARG A 317 -1.61 17.84 24.03
C ARG A 317 -2.65 18.10 22.95
N LEU A 318 -2.29 18.94 21.99
CA LEU A 318 -3.05 19.13 20.78
C LEU A 318 -2.19 18.68 19.60
N HIS A 319 -2.71 17.71 18.85
CA HIS A 319 -2.11 17.19 17.64
C HIS A 319 -2.68 17.96 16.45
N VAL A 320 -1.79 18.48 15.61
CA VAL A 320 -2.16 19.17 14.37
C VAL A 320 -1.60 18.36 13.20
N PHE A 321 -2.48 17.93 12.31
CA PHE A 321 -2.17 17.16 11.11
C PHE A 321 -2.33 18.09 9.90
N LEU A 322 -1.26 18.29 9.14
CA LEU A 322 -1.32 18.92 7.82
C LEU A 322 -1.41 17.78 6.81
N VAL A 323 -2.59 17.59 6.24
CA VAL A 323 -2.90 16.47 5.36
C VAL A 323 -2.93 16.97 3.92
N PRO A 324 -2.14 16.39 2.99
CA PRO A 324 -2.26 16.67 1.56
C PRO A 324 -3.69 16.41 1.07
N LYS A 325 -4.24 17.29 0.23
CA LYS A 325 -5.61 17.15 -0.29
C LYS A 325 -5.87 15.81 -0.98
N GLU A 326 -4.86 15.19 -1.60
CA GLU A 326 -4.97 13.87 -2.26
C GLU A 326 -5.28 12.70 -1.30
N LEU A 327 -4.91 12.84 -0.02
CA LEU A 327 -5.16 11.85 1.03
C LEU A 327 -6.52 12.05 1.71
N VAL A 328 -7.22 13.14 1.41
CA VAL A 328 -8.58 13.38 1.89
C VAL A 328 -9.55 12.76 0.89
N LYS A 329 -10.37 11.81 1.35
CA LYS A 329 -11.33 11.10 0.52
C LYS A 329 -12.75 11.28 1.07
N PRO A 330 -13.76 11.45 0.18
CA PRO A 330 -15.15 11.41 0.60
C PRO A 330 -15.53 10.00 1.07
N PHE A 331 -16.53 9.92 1.95
CA PHE A 331 -16.99 8.65 2.53
C PHE A 331 -17.40 7.58 1.51
N ASN A 332 -17.82 7.97 0.30
CA ASN A 332 -18.26 7.08 -0.76
C ASN A 332 -17.16 6.75 -1.80
N SER A 333 -15.89 7.08 -1.54
CA SER A 333 -14.78 6.77 -2.44
C SER A 333 -14.50 5.26 -2.51
N ASP A 334 -14.10 4.76 -3.68
CA ASP A 334 -13.72 3.36 -3.88
C ASP A 334 -12.57 2.93 -2.97
N THR A 335 -11.52 3.74 -2.85
CA THR A 335 -10.40 3.47 -1.93
C THR A 335 -10.89 3.26 -0.50
N ILE A 336 -11.88 4.03 -0.04
CA ILE A 336 -12.41 3.93 1.31
C ILE A 336 -13.28 2.68 1.48
N SER A 337 -14.15 2.37 0.52
CA SER A 337 -14.92 1.12 0.53
C SER A 337 -14.00 -0.11 0.49
N ILE A 338 -12.90 -0.07 -0.27
CA ILE A 338 -11.88 -1.13 -0.30
C ILE A 338 -11.28 -1.31 1.10
N ILE A 339 -10.77 -0.25 1.73
CA ILE A 339 -10.10 -0.36 3.05
C ILE A 339 -11.07 -0.76 4.16
N ALA A 340 -12.30 -0.21 4.15
CA ALA A 340 -13.33 -0.55 5.13
C ALA A 340 -13.76 -2.02 5.03
N ASN A 341 -13.97 -2.54 3.82
CA ASN A 341 -14.31 -3.95 3.61
C ASN A 341 -13.11 -4.89 3.81
N PHE A 342 -11.89 -4.46 3.49
CA PHE A 342 -10.67 -5.20 3.78
C PHE A 342 -10.54 -5.51 5.29
N SER A 343 -11.00 -4.58 6.13
CA SER A 343 -11.00 -4.73 7.59
C SER A 343 -11.98 -5.78 8.10
N ARG A 344 -12.96 -6.19 7.28
CA ARG A 344 -13.93 -7.25 7.59
C ARG A 344 -13.41 -8.65 7.26
N LEU A 345 -12.33 -8.76 6.50
CA LEU A 345 -11.68 -10.04 6.24
C LEU A 345 -10.95 -10.54 7.48
N ALA A 346 -10.81 -11.86 7.60
CA ALA A 346 -10.00 -12.46 8.66
C ALA A 346 -8.52 -12.06 8.49
N ARG A 347 -7.76 -12.01 9.60
CA ARG A 347 -6.36 -11.57 9.54
C ARG A 347 -5.49 -12.40 8.59
N ALA A 348 -5.74 -13.71 8.51
CA ALA A 348 -5.03 -14.59 7.58
C ALA A 348 -5.29 -14.22 6.11
N GLU A 349 -6.54 -13.86 5.77
CA GLU A 349 -6.92 -13.40 4.43
C GLU A 349 -6.26 -12.05 4.11
N GLN A 350 -6.28 -11.10 5.06
CA GLN A 350 -5.62 -9.80 4.92
C GLN A 350 -4.12 -9.96 4.62
N ASN A 351 -3.44 -10.81 5.39
CA ASN A 351 -2.00 -11.06 5.23
C ASN A 351 -1.70 -11.70 3.87
N LEU A 352 -2.52 -12.65 3.47
CA LEU A 352 -2.40 -13.36 2.19
C LEU A 352 -2.53 -12.41 1.00
N LEU A 353 -3.54 -11.53 1.01
CA LEU A 353 -3.79 -10.57 -0.07
C LEU A 353 -2.65 -9.58 -0.26
N LEU A 354 -1.99 -9.18 0.82
CA LEU A 354 -0.92 -8.19 0.79
C LEU A 354 0.46 -8.81 0.66
N GLY A 355 0.54 -10.13 0.57
CA GLY A 355 1.81 -10.87 0.52
C GLY A 355 2.62 -10.74 1.80
N TRP A 356 1.97 -10.45 2.94
CA TRP A 356 2.64 -10.56 4.22
C TRP A 356 2.82 -12.04 4.54
N THR A 357 3.96 -12.53 4.10
CA THR A 357 4.45 -13.86 4.36
C THR A 357 5.21 -13.82 5.67
N GLY A 358 4.78 -14.61 6.66
CA GLY A 358 5.70 -15.04 7.71
C GLY A 358 6.93 -15.71 7.08
N LYS A 359 7.95 -16.02 7.90
CA LYS A 359 9.24 -16.55 7.42
C LYS A 359 9.15 -17.79 6.50
N ASP A 360 8.01 -18.49 6.46
CA ASP A 360 7.88 -19.82 5.85
C ASP A 360 7.06 -19.87 4.53
N ILE A 361 6.59 -18.75 3.95
CA ILE A 361 5.72 -18.80 2.74
C ILE A 361 6.49 -18.59 1.42
N GLU A 362 7.76 -18.19 1.44
CA GLU A 362 8.57 -18.07 0.20
C GLU A 362 8.68 -19.41 -0.57
N GLU A 363 8.54 -20.56 0.11
CA GLU A 363 8.53 -21.89 -0.51
C GLU A 363 7.12 -22.36 -0.93
N ARG A 364 6.05 -21.77 -0.38
CA ARG A 364 4.65 -22.16 -0.63
C ARG A 364 3.98 -21.45 -1.81
N GLU A 365 4.61 -20.43 -2.40
CA GLU A 365 4.06 -19.76 -3.59
C GLU A 365 3.89 -20.69 -4.80
N CYS A 366 4.58 -21.83 -4.81
CA CYS A 366 4.45 -22.87 -5.84
C CYS A 366 3.40 -23.96 -5.52
N ASP A 367 2.72 -23.89 -4.36
CA ASP A 367 1.67 -24.84 -3.98
C ASP A 367 0.32 -24.47 -4.62
N PRO A 368 -0.32 -25.37 -5.40
CA PRO A 368 -1.67 -25.15 -5.95
C PRO A 368 -2.72 -24.80 -4.87
N GLN A 369 -2.57 -25.32 -3.65
CA GLN A 369 -3.47 -25.00 -2.53
C GLN A 369 -3.39 -23.52 -2.15
N PHE A 370 -2.21 -22.92 -2.24
CA PHE A 370 -1.99 -21.51 -1.92
C PHE A 370 -2.72 -20.58 -2.90
N ALA A 371 -2.68 -20.90 -4.20
CA ALA A 371 -3.40 -20.14 -5.23
C ALA A 371 -4.92 -20.15 -4.98
N SER A 372 -5.48 -21.30 -4.60
CA SER A 372 -6.91 -21.42 -4.29
C SER A 372 -7.33 -20.57 -3.09
N ILE A 373 -6.52 -20.54 -2.02
CA ILE A 373 -6.84 -19.74 -0.81
C ILE A 373 -6.76 -18.24 -1.15
N TYR A 374 -5.78 -17.83 -1.97
CA TYR A 374 -5.64 -16.44 -2.39
C TYR A 374 -6.85 -15.98 -3.21
N GLU A 375 -7.26 -16.75 -4.22
CA GLU A 375 -8.43 -16.41 -5.04
C GLU A 375 -9.72 -16.39 -4.21
N HIS A 376 -9.85 -17.26 -3.20
CA HIS A 376 -10.97 -17.21 -2.26
C HIS A 376 -10.99 -15.91 -1.43
N ALA A 377 -9.85 -15.51 -0.86
CA ALA A 377 -9.75 -14.25 -0.10
C ALA A 377 -10.05 -13.01 -0.98
N LYS A 378 -9.52 -13.01 -2.21
CA LYS A 378 -9.78 -11.97 -3.22
C LYS A 378 -11.26 -11.91 -3.60
N GLY A 379 -11.87 -13.07 -3.90
CA GLY A 379 -13.28 -13.20 -4.23
C GLY A 379 -14.19 -12.71 -3.10
N ARG A 380 -13.83 -13.00 -1.85
CA ARG A 380 -14.55 -12.50 -0.66
C ARG A 380 -14.49 -10.99 -0.53
N LEU A 381 -13.32 -10.37 -0.72
CA LEU A 381 -13.22 -8.91 -0.70
C LEU A 381 -14.13 -8.28 -1.74
N TYR A 382 -14.12 -8.80 -2.97
CA TYR A 382 -14.99 -8.29 -4.03
C TYR A 382 -16.47 -8.48 -3.75
N HIS A 383 -16.88 -9.62 -3.18
CA HIS A 383 -18.27 -9.80 -2.76
C HIS A 383 -18.69 -8.76 -1.72
N LEU A 384 -17.86 -8.51 -0.71
CA LEU A 384 -18.14 -7.50 0.31
C LEU A 384 -18.23 -6.09 -0.28
N ILE A 385 -17.33 -5.73 -1.20
CA ILE A 385 -17.38 -4.43 -1.87
C ILE A 385 -18.59 -4.33 -2.78
N ARG A 386 -18.93 -5.38 -3.55
CA ARG A 386 -20.08 -5.38 -4.48
C ARG A 386 -21.44 -5.38 -3.78
N GLN A 387 -21.51 -5.90 -2.56
CA GLN A 387 -22.69 -5.73 -1.70
C GLN A 387 -22.97 -4.25 -1.40
N GLU A 388 -21.91 -3.44 -1.25
CA GLU A 388 -22.01 -1.99 -1.07
C GLU A 388 -22.11 -1.22 -2.40
N LYS A 389 -21.37 -1.67 -3.42
CA LYS A 389 -21.18 -1.02 -4.73
C LYS A 389 -21.32 -2.02 -5.87
N PRO A 390 -22.53 -2.27 -6.40
CA PRO A 390 -22.77 -3.30 -7.41
C PRO A 390 -21.91 -3.17 -8.68
N PHE A 391 -21.59 -1.93 -9.07
CA PHE A 391 -20.82 -1.61 -10.29
C PHE A 391 -19.31 -1.42 -10.04
N PHE A 392 -18.79 -1.88 -8.90
CA PHE A 392 -17.38 -1.74 -8.58
C PHE A 392 -16.50 -2.47 -9.61
N GLU A 393 -15.61 -1.72 -10.26
CA GLU A 393 -14.58 -2.27 -11.15
C GLU A 393 -13.52 -3.00 -10.32
N GLU A 394 -13.05 -4.16 -10.80
CA GLU A 394 -12.07 -5.00 -10.10
C GLU A 394 -10.65 -4.39 -10.04
N LYS A 395 -10.51 -3.06 -10.09
CA LYS A 395 -9.23 -2.35 -10.06
C LYS A 395 -8.93 -1.88 -8.63
N ILE A 396 -7.96 -2.52 -8.01
CA ILE A 396 -7.48 -2.17 -6.67
C ILE A 396 -6.02 -1.81 -6.76
N ASP A 397 -5.65 -0.58 -6.44
CA ASP A 397 -4.25 -0.17 -6.33
C ASP A 397 -3.69 -0.61 -4.97
N PRO A 398 -2.76 -1.59 -4.92
CA PRO A 398 -2.24 -2.05 -3.64
C PRO A 398 -1.41 -1.00 -2.90
N ARG A 399 -0.99 0.09 -3.56
CA ARG A 399 -0.32 1.23 -2.91
C ARG A 399 -1.22 1.90 -1.87
N ASP A 400 -2.53 1.88 -2.08
CA ASP A 400 -3.49 2.51 -1.18
C ASP A 400 -3.52 1.83 0.20
N PHE A 401 -3.23 0.53 0.29
CA PHE A 401 -3.16 -0.17 1.59
C PHE A 401 -2.01 0.35 2.48
N PHE A 402 -0.97 0.96 1.91
CA PHE A 402 0.16 1.54 2.66
C PHE A 402 -0.04 3.00 3.06
N ARG A 403 -1.09 3.65 2.54
CA ARG A 403 -1.40 5.06 2.81
C ARG A 403 -2.33 5.20 4.01
N VAL A 404 -2.35 6.40 4.59
CA VAL A 404 -3.34 6.77 5.61
C VAL A 404 -4.19 7.86 5.02
N PHE A 405 -5.49 7.60 4.94
CA PHE A 405 -6.46 8.53 4.40
C PHE A 405 -7.20 9.23 5.52
N VAL A 406 -7.58 10.49 5.27
CA VAL A 406 -8.62 11.16 6.05
C VAL A 406 -9.95 10.95 5.34
N ILE A 407 -10.93 10.50 6.11
CA ILE A 407 -12.31 10.39 5.66
C ILE A 407 -13.13 11.51 6.26
N GLU A 408 -13.94 12.13 5.41
CA GLU A 408 -14.98 13.06 5.81
C GLU A 408 -16.30 12.31 5.83
N PRO A 409 -16.75 11.86 7.01
CA PRO A 409 -17.96 11.06 7.14
C PRO A 409 -19.18 11.87 6.72
N GLN A 410 -20.21 11.16 6.28
CA GLN A 410 -21.54 11.74 6.16
C GLN A 410 -21.99 12.25 7.54
N GLN A 411 -22.46 13.50 7.60
CA GLN A 411 -22.84 14.18 8.84
C GLN A 411 -24.21 13.71 9.37
N SER A 412 -24.58 12.46 9.11
CA SER A 412 -25.84 11.84 9.53
C SER A 412 -25.86 11.55 11.03
N PHE A 413 -24.69 11.43 11.67
CA PHE A 413 -24.57 11.18 13.10
C PHE A 413 -24.43 12.51 13.86
N GLU A 414 -25.34 12.77 14.81
CA GLU A 414 -25.40 14.04 15.54
C GLU A 414 -24.09 14.42 16.22
N ARG A 415 -23.41 13.44 16.85
CA ARG A 415 -22.11 13.66 17.50
C ARG A 415 -21.00 14.03 16.51
N ILE A 416 -20.97 13.42 15.33
CA ILE A 416 -19.98 13.72 14.29
C ILE A 416 -20.19 15.14 13.77
N ARG A 417 -21.47 15.53 13.58
CA ARG A 417 -21.86 16.88 13.17
C ARG A 417 -21.47 17.93 14.20
N ALA A 418 -21.78 17.67 15.47
CA ALA A 418 -21.41 18.56 16.58
C ALA A 418 -19.89 18.78 16.69
N GLN A 419 -19.11 17.74 16.43
CA GLN A 419 -17.65 17.79 16.58
C GLN A 419 -16.91 18.19 15.31
N SER A 420 -17.60 18.43 14.19
CA SER A 420 -16.97 18.54 12.85
C SER A 420 -15.98 17.39 12.61
N GLY A 421 -16.43 16.18 12.95
CA GLY A 421 -15.62 14.98 13.06
C GLY A 421 -15.15 14.46 11.69
N ALA A 422 -13.91 13.99 11.66
CA ALA A 422 -13.31 13.26 10.57
C ALA A 422 -12.54 12.07 11.14
N PHE A 423 -12.12 11.13 10.29
CA PHE A 423 -11.40 9.94 10.73
C PHE A 423 -10.14 9.71 9.94
N LEU A 424 -9.07 9.28 10.60
CA LEU A 424 -7.97 8.62 9.90
C LEU A 424 -8.29 7.13 9.76
N ILE A 425 -8.10 6.60 8.55
CA ILE A 425 -8.21 5.18 8.25
C ILE A 425 -6.96 4.70 7.52
N SER A 426 -6.57 3.46 7.78
CA SER A 426 -5.55 2.76 6.99
C SER A 426 -5.74 1.25 7.10
N ALA A 427 -5.22 0.52 6.12
CA ALA A 427 -5.12 -0.93 6.21
C ALA A 427 -4.05 -1.36 7.22
N PHE A 428 -2.96 -0.57 7.38
CA PHE A 428 -1.88 -0.80 8.34
C PHE A 428 -1.59 0.45 9.19
N HIS A 429 -1.77 0.36 10.51
CA HIS A 429 -1.56 1.47 11.44
C HIS A 429 -0.36 1.27 12.39
N GLU A 430 0.47 0.24 12.21
CA GLU A 430 1.52 -0.11 13.16
C GLU A 430 2.80 0.72 13.04
N ARG A 431 3.41 1.05 14.19
CA ARG A 431 4.69 1.78 14.27
C ARG A 431 5.89 0.95 13.75
N PHE A 432 5.84 -0.38 13.86
CA PHE A 432 6.91 -1.28 13.38
C PHE A 432 6.77 -1.59 11.89
N GLU A 433 5.58 -1.94 11.40
CA GLU A 433 5.33 -2.09 9.96
C GLU A 433 5.51 -0.75 9.24
N ARG A 434 4.98 0.36 9.79
CA ARG A 434 5.06 1.69 9.15
C ARG A 434 6.44 2.30 9.21
N SER A 435 7.25 2.10 10.25
CA SER A 435 8.64 2.59 10.22
C SER A 435 9.47 1.86 9.18
N GLU A 436 9.28 0.55 9.02
CA GLU A 436 9.95 -0.23 7.96
C GLU A 436 9.44 0.16 6.57
N ILE A 437 8.12 0.24 6.39
CA ILE A 437 7.49 0.67 5.13
C ILE A 437 7.94 2.10 4.77
N LEU A 438 7.94 3.04 5.70
CA LEU A 438 8.39 4.42 5.47
C LEU A 438 9.92 4.51 5.25
N ARG A 439 10.73 3.68 5.93
CA ARG A 439 12.18 3.58 5.67
C ARG A 439 12.44 3.14 4.23
N GLN A 440 11.67 2.16 3.77
CA GLN A 440 11.79 1.60 2.42
C GLN A 440 11.13 2.50 1.36
N ASN A 441 10.13 3.29 1.75
CA ASN A 441 9.33 4.14 0.88
C ASN A 441 9.23 5.57 1.43
N PRO A 442 10.32 6.36 1.39
CA PRO A 442 10.32 7.72 1.92
C PRO A 442 9.40 8.68 1.13
N GLY A 443 8.96 8.28 -0.06
CA GLY A 443 8.05 9.04 -0.93
C GLY A 443 6.55 8.79 -0.71
N ILE A 444 6.15 7.95 0.26
CA ILE A 444 4.73 7.80 0.60
C ILE A 444 4.20 9.16 1.06
N PRO A 445 3.11 9.69 0.44
CA PRO A 445 2.48 10.89 0.95
C PRO A 445 1.99 10.63 2.36
N ILE A 446 2.47 11.46 3.29
CA ILE A 446 2.02 11.44 4.68
C ILE A 446 1.58 12.84 5.06
N TYR A 447 0.82 12.91 6.15
CA TYR A 447 0.55 14.15 6.81
C TYR A 447 1.75 14.59 7.65
N ASP A 448 2.02 15.89 7.69
CA ASP A 448 2.91 16.45 8.70
C ASP A 448 2.17 16.50 10.03
N HIS A 449 2.90 16.25 11.12
CA HIS A 449 2.32 16.17 12.46
C HIS A 449 3.07 17.08 13.42
N TYR A 450 2.35 18.07 13.95
CA TYR A 450 2.82 18.99 14.97
C TYR A 450 2.13 18.69 16.30
N ILE A 451 2.85 18.90 17.39
CA ILE A 451 2.32 18.77 18.75
C ILE A 451 2.39 20.14 19.40
N LEU A 452 1.27 20.63 19.90
CA LEU A 452 1.17 21.85 20.68
C LEU A 452 0.85 21.46 22.13
N ASN A 453 1.60 22.00 23.09
CA ASN A 453 1.46 21.60 24.50
C ASN A 453 0.48 22.53 25.21
N VAL A 454 -0.44 21.95 25.99
CA VAL A 454 -1.39 22.69 26.82
C VAL A 454 -0.99 22.56 28.28
N PRO A 455 -0.45 23.61 28.92
CA PRO A 455 -0.04 23.56 30.32
C PRO A 455 -1.22 23.28 31.25
N LYS A 456 -1.02 22.41 32.27
CA LYS A 456 -2.04 22.09 33.29
C LYS A 456 -2.68 23.34 33.89
N ALA A 457 -1.86 24.32 34.28
CA ALA A 457 -2.31 25.55 34.93
C ALA A 457 -3.23 26.43 34.03
N LYS A 458 -3.23 26.23 32.71
CA LYS A 458 -3.99 27.03 31.76
C LYS A 458 -5.31 26.37 31.33
N LYS A 459 -5.51 25.08 31.61
CA LYS A 459 -6.70 24.33 31.17
C LYS A 459 -8.03 24.95 31.62
N LYS A 460 -8.13 25.35 32.89
CA LYS A 460 -9.37 25.95 33.42
C LYS A 460 -9.72 27.26 32.71
N GLY A 461 -8.74 28.16 32.58
CA GLY A 461 -8.95 29.42 31.84
C GLY A 461 -9.32 29.19 30.37
N ILE A 462 -8.69 28.22 29.70
CA ILE A 462 -9.05 27.84 28.33
C ILE A 462 -10.48 27.29 28.25
N LEU A 463 -10.91 26.44 29.20
CA LEU A 463 -12.27 25.92 29.24
C LEU A 463 -13.29 27.05 29.46
N ASP A 464 -12.98 28.05 30.27
CA ASP A 464 -13.85 29.21 30.47
C ASP A 464 -13.95 30.07 29.21
N GLU A 465 -12.85 30.30 28.49
CA GLU A 465 -12.85 30.96 27.16
C GLU A 465 -13.70 30.17 26.14
N LEU A 466 -13.55 28.84 26.11
CA LEU A 466 -14.32 27.97 25.21
C LEU A 466 -15.83 27.98 25.52
N ARG A 467 -16.21 28.05 26.81
CA ARG A 467 -17.62 28.22 27.22
C ARG A 467 -18.21 29.51 26.68
N MET A 468 -17.46 30.62 26.67
CA MET A 468 -17.92 31.88 26.08
C MET A 468 -18.21 31.77 24.58
N MET A 469 -17.52 30.85 23.89
CA MET A 469 -17.73 30.55 22.47
C MET A 469 -18.76 29.44 22.23
N ASN A 470 -19.54 29.06 23.26
CA ASN A 470 -20.52 27.98 23.24
C ASN A 470 -19.93 26.61 22.86
N ILE A 471 -18.68 26.34 23.29
CA ILE A 471 -18.03 25.03 23.16
C ILE A 471 -18.02 24.38 24.53
N THR A 472 -19.09 23.65 24.81
CA THR A 472 -19.33 22.94 26.08
C THR A 472 -19.50 21.45 25.84
N ARG A 473 -19.41 20.65 26.91
CA ARG A 473 -19.66 19.20 26.84
C ARG A 473 -21.03 18.89 26.23
N GLU A 474 -22.06 19.64 26.60
CA GLU A 474 -23.43 19.52 26.08
C GLU A 474 -23.48 19.71 24.55
N THR A 475 -22.84 20.78 24.06
CA THR A 475 -22.85 21.09 22.62
C THR A 475 -22.07 20.07 21.80
N LEU A 476 -21.05 19.42 22.38
CA LEU A 476 -20.19 18.45 21.70
C LEU A 476 -20.69 17.01 21.79
N PHE A 477 -21.51 16.70 22.79
CA PHE A 477 -22.11 15.39 23.03
C PHE A 477 -23.62 15.54 23.16
N PRO A 478 -24.33 15.76 22.03
CA PRO A 478 -25.78 15.87 22.03
C PRO A 478 -26.37 14.49 22.36
N GLY A 479 -26.74 14.30 23.62
CA GLY A 479 -27.36 13.09 24.14
C GLY A 479 -28.15 13.44 25.39
N LEU A 480 -29.31 12.79 25.56
CA LEU A 480 -30.20 13.08 26.69
C LEU A 480 -29.49 12.92 28.03
N ASP A 481 -28.63 11.90 28.15
CA ASP A 481 -27.86 11.63 29.37
C ASP A 481 -26.85 12.75 29.70
N GLU A 482 -26.16 13.28 28.69
CA GLU A 482 -25.18 14.36 28.86
C GLU A 482 -25.87 15.71 29.12
N ALA A 483 -26.99 15.98 28.44
CA ALA A 483 -27.83 17.14 28.71
C ALA A 483 -28.40 17.10 30.13
N ALA A 484 -28.90 15.95 30.59
CA ALA A 484 -29.40 15.77 31.95
C ALA A 484 -28.31 15.95 33.01
N HIS A 485 -27.11 15.40 32.76
CA HIS A 485 -25.97 15.55 33.66
C HIS A 485 -25.56 17.03 33.81
N ALA A 486 -25.54 17.77 32.70
CA ALA A 486 -25.13 19.16 32.72
C ALA A 486 -26.17 20.11 33.34
N VAL A 487 -27.47 19.87 33.08
CA VAL A 487 -28.56 20.56 33.79
C VAL A 487 -28.44 20.36 35.30
N THR A 488 -28.14 19.13 35.73
CA THR A 488 -27.93 18.81 37.15
C THR A 488 -26.75 19.60 37.73
N GLN A 489 -25.62 19.68 37.03
CA GLN A 489 -24.46 20.49 37.45
C GLN A 489 -24.77 21.99 37.50
N HIS A 490 -25.55 22.51 36.56
CA HIS A 490 -25.94 23.92 36.52
C HIS A 490 -26.80 24.32 37.72
N HIS A 491 -27.68 23.43 38.19
CA HIS A 491 -28.57 23.68 39.34
C HIS A 491 -27.99 23.26 40.70
N SER A 492 -26.77 22.69 40.73
CA SER A 492 -26.08 22.29 41.98
C SER A 492 -24.89 23.19 42.35
N ARG A 493 -24.65 24.25 41.57
CA ARG A 493 -23.82 25.41 41.92
C ARG A 493 -24.71 26.56 42.34
#